data_AF-A0A7K0ZU20-F1
#
_entry.id   AF-A0A7K0ZU20-F1
#
_cell.length_a   1.000
_cell.length_b   1.000
_cell.length_c   1.000
_cell.angle_alpha   90.00
_cell.angle_beta   90.00
_cell.angle_gamma   90.00
#
_symmetry.space_group_name_H-M   'P 1'
#
loop_
_entity.id
_entity.type
_entity.pdbx_description
1 polymer ?
#
loop_
_entity_poly.entity_id
_entity_poly.type
_entity_poly.pdbx_seq_one_letter_code
_entity_poly.pdbx_strand_id
1 'polypeptide(L)' 'MVLEMSVSDVRAKRRVLVLLHELGWSAESGSVRTAHPFSIVVNDVPDADLATLRRVIATADPGATTIGITRPVAAVAA' A
#
# COMPACT_ATOMS: atom_id res chain seq x y z
N MET A 1 10.47 0.30 -3.32
CA MET A 1 9.50 1.28 -3.84
C MET A 1 8.46 1.55 -2.76
N VAL A 2 7.90 2.75 -2.69
CA VAL A 2 6.79 3.08 -1.79
C VAL A 2 5.48 3.07 -2.60
N LEU A 3 4.51 2.28 -2.17
CA LEU A 3 3.17 2.24 -2.75
C LEU A 3 2.17 2.88 -1.78
N GLU A 4 1.43 3.87 -2.25
CA GLU A 4 0.33 4.47 -1.50
C GLU A 4 -1.02 4.10 -2.14
N MET A 5 -1.98 3.69 -1.30
CA MET A 5 -3.32 3.29 -1.72
C MET A 5 -4.40 3.84 -0.79
N SER A 6 -5.56 4.16 -1.36
CA SER A 6 -6.82 4.38 -0.65
C SER A 6 -7.57 3.06 -0.59
N VAL A 7 -8.16 2.78 0.57
CA VAL A 7 -9.16 1.74 0.72
C VAL A 7 -10.52 2.38 1.09
N SER A 8 -11.58 1.62 0.88
CA SER A 8 -12.96 2.06 0.97
C SER A 8 -13.40 2.30 2.42
N ASP A 9 -12.87 1.51 3.36
CA ASP A 9 -13.31 1.53 4.76
C ASP A 9 -12.23 1.02 5.75
N VAL A 10 -12.50 1.20 7.05
CA VAL A 10 -11.58 0.78 8.13
C VAL A 10 -11.37 -0.73 8.17
N ARG A 11 -12.40 -1.54 7.82
CA ARG A 11 -12.27 -3.01 7.86
C ARG A 11 -11.39 -3.49 6.71
N ALA A 12 -11.57 -2.96 5.50
CA ALA A 12 -10.64 -3.15 4.39
C ALA A 12 -9.21 -2.79 4.79
N LYS A 13 -9.02 -1.61 5.41
CA LYS A 13 -7.71 -1.15 5.87
C LYS A 13 -7.01 -2.16 6.79
N ARG A 14 -7.72 -2.64 7.80
CA ARG A 14 -7.18 -3.66 8.72
C ARG A 14 -6.87 -4.96 8.01
N ARG A 15 -7.75 -5.44 7.12
CA ARG A 15 -7.52 -6.67 6.37
C ARG A 15 -6.28 -6.59 5.50
N VAL A 16 -6.12 -5.48 4.76
CA VAL A 16 -4.91 -5.26 3.96
C VAL A 16 -3.68 -5.27 4.86
N LEU A 17 -3.65 -4.51 5.95
CA LEU A 17 -2.49 -4.48 6.86
C LEU A 17 -2.14 -5.87 7.42
N VAL A 18 -3.14 -6.68 7.78
CA VAL A 18 -2.93 -8.06 8.24
C VAL A 18 -2.33 -8.92 7.12
N LEU A 19 -2.89 -8.88 5.92
CA LEU A 19 -2.38 -9.66 4.78
C LEU A 19 -0.96 -9.25 4.40
N LEU A 20 -0.66 -7.94 4.41
CA LEU A 20 0.69 -7.45 4.13
C LEU A 20 1.67 -7.94 5.21
N HIS A 21 1.27 -7.91 6.48
CA HIS A 21 2.08 -8.44 7.58
C HIS A 21 2.30 -9.95 7.47
N GLU A 22 1.28 -10.74 7.12
CA GLU A 22 1.41 -12.18 6.88
C GLU A 22 2.36 -12.51 5.72
N LEU A 23 2.43 -11.63 4.71
CA LEU A 23 3.36 -11.73 3.59
C LEU A 23 4.76 -11.17 3.93
N GLY A 24 4.97 -10.69 5.16
CA GLY A 24 6.25 -10.13 5.61
C GLY A 24 6.56 -8.74 5.04
N TRP A 25 5.56 -8.03 4.50
CA TRP A 25 5.72 -6.69 3.97
C TRP A 25 5.53 -5.62 5.05
N SER A 26 6.42 -4.63 5.03
CA SER A 26 6.33 -3.46 5.91
C SER A 26 5.31 -2.47 5.36
N ALA A 27 4.17 -2.37 6.05
CA ALA A 27 3.08 -1.48 5.69
C ALA A 27 2.66 -0.63 6.87
N GLU A 28 2.46 0.66 6.61
CA GLU A 28 2.04 1.64 7.58
C GLU A 28 0.66 2.17 7.24
N SER A 29 -0.09 2.48 8.30
CA SER A 29 -1.31 3.25 8.17
C SER A 29 -0.95 4.67 7.74
N GLY A 30 -1.09 4.96 6.46
CA GLY A 30 -1.09 6.33 5.97
C GLY A 30 -2.20 7.13 6.64
N SER A 31 -1.85 8.33 7.08
CA SER A 31 -2.79 9.45 7.28
C SER A 31 -2.35 10.54 6.32
N VAL A 32 -2.45 10.24 5.02
CA VAL A 32 -2.13 11.27 4.03
C VAL A 32 -3.23 12.32 4.12
N ARG A 33 -2.81 13.57 4.37
CA ARG A 33 -3.66 14.77 4.46
C ARG A 33 -4.36 15.05 3.11
N THR A 34 -5.23 14.16 2.65
CA THR A 34 -6.02 14.32 1.43
C THR A 34 -7.32 13.53 1.58
N ALA A 35 -8.25 13.69 0.63
CA ALA A 35 -9.65 13.23 0.63
C ALA A 35 -9.92 11.72 0.87
N HIS A 36 -8.92 10.93 1.23
CA HIS A 36 -8.97 9.48 1.40
C HIS A 36 -8.75 9.11 2.88
N PRO A 37 -9.84 8.98 3.67
CA PRO A 37 -9.75 8.76 5.12
C PRO A 37 -9.06 7.44 5.51
N PHE A 38 -8.90 6.52 4.55
CA PHE A 38 -8.27 5.22 4.79
C PHE A 38 -7.14 4.99 3.79
N SER A 39 -5.95 5.52 4.09
CA SER A 39 -4.74 5.26 3.30
C SER A 39 -3.83 4.20 3.95
N ILE A 40 -3.09 3.50 3.10
CA ILE A 40 -2.05 2.52 3.45
C ILE A 40 -0.82 2.85 2.60
N VAL A 41 0.33 2.83 3.25
CA VAL A 41 1.64 3.03 2.64
C VAL A 41 2.42 1.74 2.80
N VAL A 42 2.93 1.17 1.70
CA VAL A 42 3.75 -0.04 1.71
C VAL A 42 5.15 0.35 1.30
N ASN A 43 6.11 0.11 2.19
CA ASN A 43 7.51 0.41 1.96
C ASN A 43 8.23 -0.79 1.33
N ASP A 44 9.33 -0.52 0.65
CA ASP A 44 10.23 -1.55 0.10
C ASP A 44 9.58 -2.58 -0.85
N VAL A 45 8.51 -2.20 -1.55
CA VAL A 45 7.86 -3.06 -2.54
C VAL A 45 8.82 -3.32 -3.72
N PRO A 46 9.15 -4.59 -4.04
CA PRO A 46 9.86 -4.95 -5.27
C PRO A 46 8.95 -4.81 -6.50
N ASP A 47 9.47 -4.39 -7.65
CA ASP A 47 8.67 -4.26 -8.88
C ASP A 47 8.01 -5.61 -9.29
N ALA A 48 8.69 -6.74 -9.05
CA ALA A 48 8.15 -8.07 -9.34
C ALA A 48 6.91 -8.43 -8.50
N ASP A 49 6.83 -7.88 -7.28
CA ASP A 49 5.74 -8.15 -6.34
C ASP A 49 4.59 -7.16 -6.44
N LEU A 50 4.71 -6.12 -7.26
CA LEU A 50 3.65 -5.11 -7.44
C LEU A 50 2.33 -5.74 -7.91
N ALA A 51 2.39 -6.76 -8.77
CA ALA A 51 1.21 -7.48 -9.23
C ALA A 51 0.56 -8.28 -8.09
N THR A 52 1.37 -8.96 -7.27
CA THR A 52 0.91 -9.69 -6.08
C THR A 52 0.27 -8.74 -5.08
N LEU A 53 0.92 -7.61 -4.81
CA LEU A 53 0.46 -6.59 -3.89
C LEU A 53 -0.90 -6.03 -4.33
N ARG A 54 -1.03 -5.64 -5.60
CA ARG A 54 -2.32 -5.21 -6.19
C ARG A 54 -3.42 -6.26 -6.02
N ARG A 55 -3.09 -7.55 -6.19
CA ARG A 55 -4.05 -8.65 -6.04
C ARG A 55 -4.49 -8.85 -4.59
N VAL A 56 -3.56 -8.79 -3.65
CA VAL A 56 -3.83 -8.88 -2.21
C VAL A 56 -4.77 -7.76 -1.79
N ILE A 57 -4.49 -6.54 -2.24
CA ILE A 57 -5.31 -5.36 -1.95
C ILE A 57 -6.71 -5.51 -2.56
N ALA A 58 -6.82 -5.87 -3.84
CA ALA A 58 -8.10 -6.08 -4.51
C ALA A 58 -8.94 -7.19 -3.87
N THR A 59 -8.30 -8.19 -3.26
CA THR A 59 -8.97 -9.27 -2.53
C THR A 59 -9.54 -8.79 -1.20
N ALA A 60 -8.83 -7.90 -0.51
CA ALA A 60 -9.28 -7.30 0.74
C ALA A 60 -10.33 -6.19 0.52
N ASP A 61 -10.20 -5.46 -0.59
CA ASP A 61 -11.05 -4.36 -0.98
C ASP A 61 -11.03 -4.14 -2.51
N PRO A 62 -12.10 -4.55 -3.22
CA PRO A 62 -12.19 -4.36 -4.67
C PRO A 62 -12.38 -2.88 -5.07
N GLY A 63 -12.76 -2.00 -4.12
CA GLY A 63 -12.85 -0.55 -4.33
C GLY A 63 -11.54 0.19 -4.06
N ALA A 64 -10.50 -0.51 -3.62
CA ALA A 64 -9.21 0.10 -3.32
C ALA A 64 -8.59 0.71 -4.57
N THR A 65 -8.05 1.91 -4.41
CA THR A 65 -7.45 2.68 -5.50
C THR A 65 -6.00 3.00 -5.16
N THR A 66 -5.09 2.76 -6.11
CA THR A 66 -3.70 3.19 -5.96
C THR A 66 -3.63 4.71 -6.12
N ILE A 67 -3.11 5.40 -5.11
CA ILE A 67 -2.98 6.87 -5.09
C ILE A 67 -1.63 7.27 -5.70
N GLY A 68 -0.56 6.53 -5.41
CA GLY A 68 0.78 6.89 -5.85
C GLY A 68 1.77 5.75 -5.74
N ILE A 69 2.78 5.79 -6.61
CA ILE A 69 3.93 4.88 -6.57
C ILE A 69 5.18 5.78 -6.57
N THR A 70 5.85 5.85 -5.43
CA THR A 70 7.05 6.68 -5.26
C THR A 70 8.24 5.76 -5.05
N ARG A 71 9.19 5.70 -6.00
CA ARG A 71 10.46 5.03 -5.72
C ARG A 71 11.21 5.85 -4.65
N PRO A 72 11.67 5.25 -3.54
CA PRO A 72 12.47 6.01 -2.58
C PRO A 72 13.67 6.60 -3.33
N VAL A 73 13.88 7.90 -3.16
CA VAL A 73 15.02 8.64 -3.73
C VAL A 73 16.29 8.28 -2.95
N ALA A 74 16.63 6.99 -2.92
CA ALA A 74 17.90 6.47 -2.41
C ALA A 74 18.81 6.00 -3.55
N ALA A 75 18.52 6.40 -4.79
CA ALA A 75 19.32 6.10 -5.97
C ALA A 75 19.54 7.33 -6.88
N VAL A 76 19.53 8.54 -6.30
CA VAL A 76 20.05 9.77 -6.95
C VAL A 76 20.98 10.47 -5.96
N ALA A 77 22.00 9.76 -5.48
CA ALA A 77 23.21 10.32 -4.87
C ALA A 77 24.17 9.17 -4.51
N ALA A 78 24.94 8.69 -5.49
CA ALA A 78 26.31 8.19 -5.32
C ALA A 78 26.93 8.01 -6.72
#